data_AF-A0A7Z9IRC6-F1
#
_entry.id   AF-A0A7Z9IRC6-F1
#
_cell.length_a   1.000
_cell.length_b   1.000
_cell.length_c   1.000
_cell.angle_alpha   90.00
_cell.angle_beta   90.00
_cell.angle_gamma   90.00
#
_symmetry.space_group_name_H-M   'P 1'
#
loop_
_entity.id
_entity.type
_entity.pdbx_description
1 polymer ?
#
loop_
_entity_poly.entity_id
_entity_poly.type
_entity_poly.pdbx_seq_one_letter_code
_entity_poly.pdbx_strand_id
1 'polypeptide(L)'
;YTGMRLQNKRVIVTGGGSGIGRSITTRFLKEGANVLVADIKQPAKYHPLVLGTESNPGVYFFETDVSDEENVNTMVNHCIGLMGGIDIVVNNAASFIFGTVDGLDNTEWMEAISVNVVGAANVCKATLEYLKASDNSSIINVA
;
A
#
# COMPACT_ATOMS: atom_id res chain seq x y z
N TYR A 1 2.83 13.53 -24.17
CA TYR A 1 2.21 12.19 -24.02
C TYR A 1 0.81 12.38 -23.47
N THR A 2 -0.24 11.97 -24.19
CA THR A 2 -1.65 12.29 -23.88
C THR A 2 -2.48 11.08 -23.39
N GLY A 3 -1.86 9.91 -23.21
CA GLY A 3 -2.53 8.72 -22.67
C GLY A 3 -2.24 8.50 -21.18
N MET A 4 -3.26 8.05 -20.44
CA MET A 4 -3.12 7.55 -19.06
C MET A 4 -2.25 6.29 -19.03
N ARG A 5 -1.20 6.27 -18.21
CA ARG A 5 -0.20 5.18 -18.21
C ARG A 5 -0.60 3.96 -17.37
N LEU A 6 -1.54 4.12 -16.44
CA LEU A 6 -1.93 3.10 -15.47
C LEU A 6 -3.42 2.75 -15.58
N GLN A 7 -4.01 2.97 -16.75
CA GLN A 7 -5.43 2.72 -16.98
C GLN A 7 -5.81 1.30 -16.55
N ASN A 8 -6.79 1.21 -15.65
CA ASN A 8 -7.36 -0.02 -15.08
C ASN A 8 -6.38 -0.92 -14.31
N LYS A 9 -5.14 -0.47 -14.01
CA LYS A 9 -4.22 -1.24 -13.17
C LYS A 9 -4.75 -1.32 -11.74
N ARG A 10 -4.62 -2.48 -11.11
CA ARG A 10 -5.09 -2.79 -9.76
C ARG A 10 -3.90 -2.72 -8.82
N VAL A 11 -3.90 -1.73 -7.93
CA VAL A 11 -2.70 -1.36 -7.18
C VAL A 11 -2.97 -1.39 -5.69
N ILE A 12 -2.04 -1.96 -4.92
CA ILE A 12 -1.97 -1.78 -3.47
C ILE A 12 -0.87 -0.76 -3.16
N VAL A 13 -1.17 0.22 -2.31
CA VAL A 13 -0.18 1.15 -1.76
C VAL A 13 -0.24 1.08 -0.24
N THR A 14 0.82 0.55 0.38
CA THR A 14 0.95 0.53 1.85
C THR A 14 1.45 1.88 2.36
N GLY A 15 0.97 2.33 3.52
CA GLY A 15 1.21 3.71 3.99
C GLY A 15 0.65 4.77 3.04
N GLY A 16 -0.34 4.38 2.21
CA GLY A 16 -0.85 5.21 1.11
C GLY A 16 -1.73 6.38 1.55
N GLY A 17 -2.00 6.53 2.86
CA GLY A 17 -2.86 7.57 3.42
C GLY A 17 -2.14 8.87 3.77
N SER A 18 -0.79 8.89 3.75
CA SER A 18 -0.01 10.06 4.16
C SER A 18 1.29 10.26 3.35
N GLY A 19 1.92 11.42 3.49
CA GLY A 19 3.25 11.71 2.96
C GLY A 19 3.48 11.32 1.49
N ILE A 20 4.53 10.53 1.26
CA ILE A 20 4.92 10.00 -0.04
C ILE A 20 3.85 9.03 -0.57
N GLY A 21 3.36 8.11 0.25
CA GLY A 21 2.32 7.15 -0.12
C GLY A 21 1.06 7.82 -0.67
N ARG A 22 0.57 8.89 -0.01
CA ARG A 22 -0.56 9.70 -0.51
C ARG A 22 -0.28 10.30 -1.88
N SER A 23 0.95 10.77 -2.11
CA SER A 23 1.34 11.36 -3.39
C SER A 23 1.39 10.31 -4.50
N ILE A 24 1.87 9.10 -4.19
CA ILE A 24 1.86 7.93 -5.07
C ILE A 24 0.42 7.55 -5.42
N THR A 25 -0.42 7.30 -4.41
CA THR A 25 -1.85 7.01 -4.56
C THR A 25 -2.53 8.04 -5.47
N THR A 26 -2.37 9.33 -5.17
CA THR A 26 -2.98 10.42 -5.94
C THR A 26 -2.51 10.41 -7.40
N ARG A 27 -1.22 10.15 -7.65
CA ARG A 27 -0.71 10.10 -9.02
C ARG A 27 -1.23 8.88 -9.77
N PHE A 28 -1.31 7.73 -9.12
CA PHE A 28 -1.79 6.49 -9.72
C PHE A 28 -3.26 6.61 -10.16
N LEU A 29 -4.09 7.20 -9.30
CA LEU A 29 -5.49 7.50 -9.63
C LEU A 29 -5.63 8.44 -10.82
N LYS A 30 -4.82 9.51 -10.88
CA LYS A 30 -4.80 10.44 -12.02
C LYS A 30 -4.36 9.79 -13.34
N GLU A 31 -3.72 8.63 -13.26
CA GLU A 31 -3.28 7.83 -14.41
C GLU A 31 -4.23 6.65 -14.69
N GLY A 32 -5.42 6.65 -14.06
CA GLY A 32 -6.50 5.70 -14.35
C GLY A 32 -6.43 4.38 -13.59
N ALA A 33 -5.57 4.26 -12.57
CA ALA A 33 -5.48 3.06 -11.76
C ALA A 33 -6.65 2.92 -10.77
N ASN A 34 -6.96 1.69 -10.40
CA ASN A 34 -7.72 1.36 -9.21
C ASN A 34 -6.72 1.11 -8.07
N VAL A 35 -6.86 1.84 -6.96
CA VAL A 35 -5.89 1.82 -5.85
C VAL A 35 -6.59 1.43 -4.55
N LEU A 36 -6.12 0.35 -3.93
CA LEU A 36 -6.37 0.07 -2.53
C LEU A 36 -5.26 0.67 -1.67
N VAL A 37 -5.65 1.56 -0.77
CA VAL A 37 -4.78 2.16 0.23
C VAL A 37 -4.83 1.31 1.49
N ALA A 38 -3.68 0.73 1.84
CA ALA A 38 -3.47 -0.04 3.05
C ALA A 38 -2.70 0.83 4.05
N ASP A 39 -3.33 1.21 5.16
CA ASP A 39 -2.70 2.08 6.16
C ASP A 39 -3.27 1.78 7.55
N ILE A 40 -2.45 1.90 8.60
CA ILE A 40 -2.88 1.61 9.98
C ILE A 40 -3.80 2.69 10.53
N LYS A 41 -3.78 3.89 9.93
CA LYS A 41 -4.66 4.99 10.30
C LYS A 41 -5.56 5.31 9.13
N GLN A 42 -6.85 5.48 9.42
CA GLN A 42 -7.74 6.06 8.43
C GLN A 42 -7.18 7.41 7.95
N PRO A 43 -7.08 7.61 6.62
CA PRO A 43 -6.60 8.86 6.06
C PRO A 43 -7.46 10.02 6.58
N ALA A 44 -6.82 11.17 6.80
CA ALA A 44 -7.52 12.37 7.27
C ALA A 44 -8.73 12.71 6.38
N LYS A 45 -9.76 13.36 6.95
CA LYS A 45 -11.01 13.73 6.27
C LYS A 45 -10.85 14.49 4.93
N TYR A 46 -9.66 15.03 4.66
CA TYR A 46 -9.33 15.77 3.44
C TYR A 46 -8.46 14.98 2.46
N HIS A 47 -8.25 13.68 2.68
CA HIS A 47 -7.62 12.82 1.70
C HIS A 47 -8.53 12.75 0.47
N PRO A 48 -7.99 12.68 -0.76
CA PRO A 48 -8.78 12.36 -1.96
C PRO A 48 -9.65 11.09 -1.86
N LEU A 49 -9.46 10.29 -0.80
CA LEU A 49 -10.24 9.10 -0.42
C LEU A 49 -11.63 9.47 0.17
N VAL A 50 -11.80 10.67 0.74
CA VAL A 50 -13.06 11.12 1.36
C VAL A 50 -13.99 11.80 0.35
N LEU A 51 -13.56 11.93 -0.91
CA LEU A 51 -14.43 12.19 -2.06
C LEU A 51 -14.80 10.91 -2.82
N GLY A 52 -14.57 9.75 -2.20
CA GLY A 52 -14.97 8.41 -2.66
C GLY A 52 -16.43 8.07 -2.36
N THR A 53 -17.35 9.02 -2.43
CA THR A 53 -18.78 8.74 -2.55
C THR A 53 -19.27 9.38 -3.85
N GLU A 54 -19.56 8.52 -4.83
CA GLU A 54 -20.03 8.80 -6.20
C GLU A 54 -19.06 9.49 -7.17
N SER A 55 -18.04 10.23 -6.71
CA SER A 55 -17.24 11.12 -7.58
C SER A 55 -15.89 10.57 -8.05
N ASN A 56 -15.38 9.47 -7.47
CA ASN A 56 -14.05 8.95 -7.80
C ASN A 56 -14.00 7.40 -7.73
N PRO A 57 -14.56 6.71 -8.75
CA PRO A 57 -14.48 5.25 -8.83
C PRO A 57 -13.00 4.80 -8.88
N GLY A 58 -12.69 3.72 -8.17
CA GLY A 58 -11.36 3.11 -8.20
C GLY A 58 -10.43 3.48 -7.03
N VAL A 59 -10.92 4.05 -5.93
CA VAL A 59 -10.14 4.15 -4.69
C VAL A 59 -10.80 3.41 -3.55
N TYR A 60 -10.02 2.59 -2.86
CA TYR A 60 -10.44 1.78 -1.74
C TYR A 60 -9.51 2.00 -0.55
N PHE A 61 -10.02 1.74 0.65
CA PHE A 61 -9.22 1.78 1.86
C PHE A 61 -9.43 0.49 2.65
N PHE A 62 -8.35 -0.02 3.21
CA PHE A 62 -8.39 -1.09 4.19
C PHE A 62 -7.41 -0.77 5.31
N GLU A 63 -7.87 -0.87 6.56
CA GLU A 63 -6.99 -0.65 7.72
C GLU A 63 -6.00 -1.81 7.79
N THR A 64 -4.70 -1.50 7.71
CA THR A 64 -3.66 -2.54 7.61
C THR A 64 -2.42 -2.20 8.42
N ASP A 65 -2.10 -3.06 9.37
CA ASP A 65 -0.75 -3.21 9.90
C ASP A 65 0.00 -4.24 9.05
N VAL A 66 1.03 -3.78 8.32
CA VAL A 66 1.82 -4.67 7.44
C VAL A 66 2.68 -5.66 8.22
N SER A 67 3.00 -5.36 9.48
CA SER A 67 3.80 -6.26 10.33
C SER A 67 3.02 -7.51 10.77
N ASP A 68 1.68 -7.47 10.67
CA ASP A 68 0.78 -8.59 10.94
C ASP A 68 0.42 -9.35 9.65
N GLU A 69 0.92 -10.58 9.52
CA GLU A 69 0.68 -11.42 8.35
C GLU A 69 -0.80 -11.76 8.12
N GLU A 70 -1.58 -11.98 9.17
CA GLU A 70 -3.01 -12.31 9.04
C GLU A 70 -3.79 -11.08 8.55
N ASN A 71 -3.44 -9.91 9.05
CA ASN A 71 -4.04 -8.66 8.63
C ASN A 71 -3.70 -8.33 7.17
N VAL A 72 -2.47 -8.57 6.73
CA VAL A 72 -2.06 -8.46 5.32
C VAL A 72 -2.84 -9.45 4.44
N ASN A 73 -2.99 -10.71 4.84
CA ASN A 73 -3.76 -11.70 4.07
C ASN A 73 -5.23 -11.28 3.93
N THR A 74 -5.81 -10.73 4.99
CA THR A 74 -7.20 -10.22 4.97
C THR A 74 -7.33 -9.03 4.01
N MET A 75 -6.38 -8.09 4.04
CA MET A 75 -6.32 -6.95 3.12
C MET A 75 -6.20 -7.42 1.66
N VAL A 76 -5.35 -8.40 1.37
CA VAL A 76 -5.20 -8.96 0.03
C VAL A 76 -6.50 -9.62 -0.41
N ASN A 77 -7.13 -10.46 0.41
CA ASN A 77 -8.43 -11.08 0.07
C ASN A 77 -9.51 -10.03 -0.23
N HIS A 78 -9.56 -8.94 0.56
CA HIS A 78 -10.46 -7.83 0.31
C HIS A 78 -10.16 -7.14 -1.04
N CYS A 79 -8.89 -6.87 -1.32
CA CYS A 79 -8.41 -6.33 -2.59
C CYS A 79 -8.85 -7.19 -3.79
N ILE A 80 -8.71 -8.52 -3.69
CA ILE A 80 -9.14 -9.46 -4.73
C ILE A 80 -10.65 -9.43 -4.90
N GLY A 81 -11.44 -9.42 -3.83
CA GLY A 81 -12.89 -9.32 -3.90
C GLY A 81 -13.40 -8.05 -4.59
N LEU A 82 -12.67 -6.93 -4.43
CA LEU A 82 -13.02 -5.64 -5.04
C LEU A 82 -12.56 -5.50 -6.49
N MET A 83 -11.32 -5.91 -6.79
CA MET A 83 -10.64 -5.58 -8.05
C MET A 83 -10.39 -6.79 -8.95
N GLY A 84 -10.65 -8.01 -8.47
CA GLY A 84 -10.46 -9.26 -9.22
C GLY A 84 -8.98 -9.63 -9.47
N GLY A 85 -8.04 -9.00 -8.77
CA GLY A 85 -6.61 -9.29 -8.86
C GLY A 85 -5.73 -8.09 -8.52
N ILE A 86 -4.41 -8.26 -8.70
CA ILE A 86 -3.38 -7.28 -8.33
C ILE A 86 -2.35 -7.21 -9.44
N ASP A 87 -2.02 -6.00 -9.87
CA ASP A 87 -0.99 -5.74 -10.87
C ASP A 87 0.24 -5.08 -10.24
N ILE A 88 0.05 -4.16 -9.29
CA ILE A 88 1.17 -3.39 -8.73
C ILE A 88 1.07 -3.36 -7.21
N VAL A 89 2.21 -3.57 -6.55
CA VAL A 89 2.35 -3.37 -5.11
C VAL A 89 3.40 -2.30 -4.86
N VAL A 90 3.04 -1.32 -4.05
CA VAL A 90 3.96 -0.31 -3.51
C VAL A 90 4.10 -0.53 -2.02
N ASN A 91 5.24 -1.09 -1.63
CA ASN A 91 5.65 -1.19 -0.23
C ASN A 91 6.24 0.16 0.20
N ASN A 92 5.40 1.01 0.80
CA ASN A 92 5.75 2.35 1.26
C ASN A 92 5.49 2.56 2.76
N ALA A 93 4.70 1.70 3.42
CA ALA A 93 4.55 1.74 4.88
C ALA A 93 5.93 1.66 5.56
N ALA A 94 6.16 2.55 6.53
CA ALA A 94 7.40 2.61 7.27
C ALA A 94 7.17 3.09 8.71
N SER A 95 7.89 2.50 9.66
CA SER A 95 8.13 3.07 10.99
C SER A 95 9.52 3.70 11.03
N PHE A 96 9.61 4.86 11.66
CA PHE A 96 10.85 5.62 11.83
C PHE A 96 11.18 5.73 13.31
N ILE A 97 12.34 5.20 13.68
CA ILE A 97 12.95 5.42 15.00
C ILE A 97 14.05 6.47 14.89
N PHE A 98 14.19 7.30 15.91
CA PHE A 98 15.18 8.38 15.94
C PHE A 98 16.03 8.25 17.19
N GLY A 99 17.35 8.11 17.01
CA GLY A 99 18.30 7.98 18.11
C GLY A 99 19.68 7.65 17.59
N THR A 100 20.66 7.58 18.49
CA THR A 100 22.00 7.07 18.16
C THR A 100 21.99 5.54 18.22
N VAL A 101 22.94 4.91 17.53
CA VAL A 101 23.04 3.45 17.46
C VAL A 101 23.20 2.81 18.84
N ASP A 102 23.92 3.48 19.74
CA ASP A 102 24.14 3.08 21.14
C ASP A 102 23.04 3.56 22.10
N GLY A 103 22.10 4.38 21.62
CA GLY A 103 21.00 4.92 22.41
C GLY A 103 19.66 4.23 22.19
N LEU A 104 19.47 3.54 21.06
CA LEU A 104 18.26 2.80 20.74
C LEU A 104 18.32 1.38 21.29
N ASP A 105 17.21 0.90 21.86
CA ASP A 105 17.10 -0.46 22.35
C ASP A 105 16.63 -1.45 21.26
N ASN A 106 16.71 -2.75 21.57
CA ASN A 106 16.29 -3.80 20.64
C ASN A 106 14.80 -3.73 20.28
N THR A 107 13.95 -3.22 21.18
CA THR A 107 12.51 -3.11 20.94
C THR A 107 12.25 -2.07 19.85
N GLU A 108 12.90 -0.91 19.93
CA GLU A 108 12.81 0.15 18.93
C GLU A 108 13.34 -0.32 17.57
N TRP A 109 14.49 -1.00 17.55
CA TRP A 109 15.01 -1.60 16.31
C TRP A 109 14.04 -2.62 15.70
N MET A 110 13.47 -3.48 16.52
CA MET A 110 12.52 -4.49 16.05
C MET A 110 11.21 -3.89 15.57
N GLU A 111 10.78 -2.75 16.10
CA GLU A 111 9.63 -1.99 15.59
C GLU A 111 9.88 -1.50 14.15
N ALA A 112 11.04 -0.92 13.87
CA ALA A 112 11.38 -0.49 12.52
C ALA A 112 11.53 -1.68 11.56
N ILE A 113 12.15 -2.78 12.00
CA ILE A 113 12.35 -3.99 11.19
C ILE A 113 11.02 -4.70 10.90
N SER A 114 10.11 -4.78 11.88
CA SER A 114 8.83 -5.47 11.72
C SER A 114 7.97 -4.80 10.65
N VAL A 115 8.00 -3.47 10.55
CA VAL A 115 7.26 -2.72 9.53
C VAL A 115 8.02 -2.67 8.20
N ASN A 116 9.27 -2.20 8.22
CA ASN A 116 9.96 -1.78 7.00
C ASN A 116 10.48 -2.98 6.20
N VAL A 117 10.83 -4.09 6.87
CA VAL A 117 11.40 -5.29 6.23
C VAL A 117 10.39 -6.42 6.24
N VAL A 118 9.94 -6.84 7.43
CA VAL A 118 9.01 -7.98 7.55
C VAL A 118 7.68 -7.62 6.91
N GLY A 119 7.16 -6.41 7.13
CA GLY A 119 5.91 -5.98 6.52
C GLY A 119 5.95 -5.97 4.99
N ALA A 120 7.01 -5.45 4.38
CA ALA A 120 7.19 -5.52 2.93
C ALA A 120 7.26 -6.97 2.43
N ALA A 121 7.92 -7.86 3.18
CA ALA A 121 8.00 -9.29 2.85
C ALA A 121 6.63 -9.99 2.95
N ASN A 122 5.84 -9.69 3.98
CA ASN A 122 4.48 -10.21 4.17
C ASN A 122 3.59 -9.84 2.97
N VAL A 123 3.62 -8.57 2.57
CA VAL A 123 2.83 -8.09 1.42
C VAL A 123 3.30 -8.73 0.13
N CYS A 124 4.62 -8.85 -0.10
CA CYS A 124 5.15 -9.57 -1.25
C CYS A 124 4.66 -11.03 -1.29
N LYS A 125 4.74 -11.74 -0.16
CA LYS A 125 4.31 -13.14 -0.03
C LYS A 125 2.84 -13.30 -0.35
N ALA A 126 1.98 -12.49 0.26
CA ALA A 126 0.52 -12.57 0.11
C ALA A 126 0.04 -12.19 -1.30
N THR A 127 0.77 -11.34 -2.01
CA THR A 127 0.39 -10.86 -3.35
C THR A 127 1.01 -11.64 -4.50
N LEU A 128 2.00 -12.51 -4.23
CA LEU A 128 2.85 -13.13 -5.25
C LEU A 128 2.08 -13.92 -6.30
N GLU A 129 1.07 -14.70 -5.91
CA GLU A 129 0.31 -15.51 -6.86
C GLU A 129 -0.48 -14.65 -7.85
N TYR A 130 -1.07 -13.55 -7.38
CA TYR A 130 -1.85 -12.61 -8.20
C TYR A 130 -0.95 -11.79 -9.12
N LEU A 131 0.22 -11.39 -8.62
CA LEU A 131 1.23 -10.72 -9.43
C LEU A 131 1.76 -11.63 -10.54
N LYS A 132 2.01 -12.91 -10.26
CA LYS A 132 2.41 -13.90 -11.29
C LYS A 132 1.32 -14.09 -12.37
N ALA A 133 0.06 -13.96 -12.00
CA ALA A 133 -1.07 -14.05 -12.94
C ALA A 133 -1.32 -12.74 -13.72
N SER A 134 -0.65 -11.64 -13.38
CA SER A 134 -0.78 -10.36 -14.06
C SER A 134 0.29 -10.17 -15.14
N ASP A 135 -0.14 -9.79 -16.35
CA ASP A 135 0.76 -9.37 -17.44
C ASP A 135 1.44 -8.01 -17.18
N ASN A 136 1.14 -7.35 -16.06
CA ASN A 136 1.55 -5.99 -15.74
C ASN A 136 2.19 -5.87 -14.36
N SER A 137 2.77 -6.97 -13.89
CA SER A 137 3.24 -7.09 -12.52
C SER A 137 4.43 -6.18 -12.21
N SER A 138 4.35 -5.49 -11.07
CA SER A 138 5.47 -4.72 -10.52
C SER A 138 5.39 -4.66 -9.00
N ILE A 139 6.55 -4.80 -8.34
CA ILE A 139 6.73 -4.52 -6.91
C ILE A 139 7.68 -3.34 -6.79
N ILE A 140 7.29 -2.33 -6.01
CA ILE A 140 8.08 -1.11 -5.78
C ILE A 140 8.27 -0.99 -4.27
N ASN A 141 9.53 -1.09 -3.82
CA ASN A 141 9.89 -0.84 -2.42
C ASN A 141 10.43 0.59 -2.30
N VAL A 142 9.81 1.38 -1.43
CA VAL A 142 10.19 2.78 -1.16
C VAL A 142 10.94 2.90 0.16
N ALA A 143 10.53 2.11 1.15
CA ALA A 143 11.18 1.94 2.45
C ALA A 143 11.92 0.59 2.50
#